data_AF-A0A2D0AIA7-F1
#
_entry.id   AF-A0A2D0AIA7-F1
#
_cell.length_a   1.000
_cell.length_b   1.000
_cell.length_c   1.000
_cell.angle_alpha   90.00
_cell.angle_beta   90.00
_cell.angle_gamma   90.00
#
_symmetry.space_group_name_H-M   'P 1'
#
loop_
_entity.id
_entity.type
_entity.pdbx_description
1 polymer ?
#
loop_
_entity_poly.entity_id
_entity_poly.type
_entity_poly.pdbx_seq_one_letter_code
_entity_poly.pdbx_strand_id
1 'polypeptide(L)' 'MSNFLKQFGEDLRNNVPGFIAVAVSEIKSGISYFTLSVNPNFDPELGSAFNLEVIKAKLNAINALGLNESIEDILINL' A
#
# COMPACT_ATOMS: atom_id res chain seq x y z
N MET A 1 16.49 -5.89 -7.24
CA MET A 1 15.22 -5.38 -6.68
C MET A 1 14.73 -4.11 -7.39
N SER A 2 15.55 -3.06 -7.55
CA SER A 2 15.07 -1.75 -8.07
C SER A 2 14.45 -1.81 -9.47
N ASN A 3 14.99 -2.64 -10.38
CA ASN A 3 14.44 -2.77 -11.74
C ASN A 3 13.03 -3.37 -11.75
N PHE A 4 12.71 -4.26 -10.81
CA PHE A 4 11.37 -4.87 -10.73
C PHE A 4 10.32 -3.86 -10.28
N LEU A 5 10.56 -3.16 -9.16
CA LEU A 5 9.60 -2.19 -8.62
C LEU A 5 9.35 -1.04 -9.59
N LYS A 6 10.40 -0.61 -10.31
CA LYS A 6 10.26 0.38 -11.36
C LYS A 6 9.37 -0.13 -12.50
N GLN A 7 9.62 -1.34 -13.02
CA GLN A 7 8.79 -1.92 -14.07
C GLN A 7 7.34 -2.10 -13.61
N PHE A 8 7.13 -2.61 -12.40
CA PHE A 8 5.81 -2.77 -11.79
C PHE A 8 5.04 -1.44 -11.72
N GLY A 9 5.67 -0.36 -11.24
CA GLY A 9 5.04 0.95 -11.20
C GLY A 9 4.68 1.48 -12.58
N GLU A 10 5.58 1.32 -13.56
CA GLU A 10 5.34 1.72 -14.95
C GLU A 10 4.18 0.91 -15.57
N ASP A 11 4.11 -0.39 -15.31
CA ASP A 11 3.04 -1.26 -15.80
C ASP A 11 1.69 -0.85 -15.20
N LEU A 12 1.63 -0.53 -13.90
CA LEU A 12 0.40 -0.02 -13.28
C LEU A 12 -0.02 1.31 -13.91
N ARG A 13 0.91 2.25 -14.07
CA ARG A 13 0.64 3.57 -14.65
C ARG A 13 0.07 3.47 -16.05
N ASN A 14 0.60 2.55 -16.87
CA ASN A 14 0.23 2.46 -18.28
C ASN A 14 -1.02 1.60 -18.51
N ASN A 15 -1.33 0.65 -17.61
CA ASN A 15 -2.37 -0.36 -17.86
C ASN A 15 -3.58 -0.29 -16.90
N VAL A 16 -3.53 0.49 -15.81
CA VAL A 16 -4.67 0.66 -14.90
C VAL A 16 -5.44 1.94 -15.24
N PRO A 17 -6.69 1.85 -15.74
CA PRO A 17 -7.51 3.02 -16.00
C PRO A 17 -7.75 3.82 -14.72
N GLY A 18 -7.51 5.13 -14.78
CA GLY A 18 -7.67 6.01 -13.62
C GLY A 18 -6.57 5.88 -12.57
N PHE A 19 -5.41 5.30 -12.90
CA PHE A 19 -4.25 5.26 -12.01
C PHE A 19 -3.89 6.66 -11.48
N ILE A 20 -3.74 6.78 -10.16
CA ILE A 20 -3.33 8.03 -9.49
C ILE A 20 -1.93 7.85 -8.88
N ALA A 21 -1.75 6.82 -8.05
CA ALA A 21 -0.48 6.53 -7.42
C ALA A 21 -0.41 5.08 -6.91
N VAL A 22 0.80 4.62 -6.63
CA VAL A 22 1.10 3.35 -5.94
C VAL A 22 2.24 3.56 -4.95
N ALA A 23 2.18 2.82 -3.84
CA ALA A 23 3.26 2.69 -2.87
C ALA A 23 3.46 1.21 -2.52
N VAL A 24 4.72 0.82 -2.30
CA VAL A 24 5.09 -0.51 -1.81
C VAL A 24 5.87 -0.32 -0.52
N SER A 25 5.26 -0.69 0.61
CA SER A 25 5.81 -0.42 1.94
C SER A 25 5.84 -1.69 2.81
N GLU A 26 6.85 -1.81 3.67
CA GLU A 26 6.94 -2.89 4.65
C GLU A 26 6.02 -2.61 5.83
N ILE A 27 5.15 -3.56 6.18
CA ILE A 27 4.20 -3.37 7.28
C ILE A 27 4.88 -3.19 8.64
N LYS A 28 5.97 -3.94 8.89
CA LYS A 28 6.60 -4.03 10.21
C LYS A 28 7.35 -2.74 10.58
N SER A 29 8.18 -2.25 9.65
CA SER A 29 9.02 -1.06 9.87
C SER A 29 8.36 0.23 9.40
N GLY A 30 7.38 0.15 8.48
CA GLY A 30 6.81 1.30 7.80
C GLY A 30 7.70 1.87 6.68
N ILE A 31 8.82 1.20 6.35
CA ILE A 31 9.71 1.64 5.28
C ILE A 31 9.00 1.55 3.93
N SER A 32 8.99 2.66 3.20
CA SER A 32 8.58 2.70 1.80
C SER A 32 9.73 2.25 0.90
N TYR A 33 9.51 1.20 0.11
CA TYR A 33 10.49 0.69 -0.86
C TYR A 33 10.36 1.33 -2.24
N PHE A 34 9.15 1.75 -2.60
CA PHE A 34 8.87 2.34 -3.90
C PHE A 34 7.59 3.14 -3.85
N THR A 35 7.60 4.28 -4.54
CA THR A 35 6.40 5.07 -4.81
C THR A 35 6.40 5.57 -6.25
N LEU A 36 5.20 5.73 -6.78
CA LEU A 36 4.96 6.40 -8.06
C LEU A 36 3.62 7.12 -7.99
N SER A 37 3.59 8.37 -8.40
CA SER A 37 2.35 9.18 -8.50
C SER A 37 2.33 9.91 -9.84
N VAL A 38 1.15 9.98 -10.46
CA VAL A 38 0.90 10.87 -11.61
C VAL A 38 0.26 12.19 -11.18
N ASN A 39 -0.12 12.31 -9.90
CA ASN A 39 -0.69 13.52 -9.33
C ASN A 39 0.36 14.21 -8.44
N PRO A 40 0.87 15.40 -8.80
CA PRO A 40 1.89 16.09 -8.02
C PRO A 40 1.40 16.57 -6.65
N ASN A 41 0.08 16.62 -6.43
CA ASN A 41 -0.53 17.02 -5.16
C ASN A 41 -0.83 15.83 -4.25
N PHE A 42 -0.46 14.61 -4.64
CA PHE A 42 -0.67 13.40 -3.86
C PHE A 42 0.65 12.74 -3.52
N ASP A 43 0.91 12.60 -2.22
CA ASP A 43 2.09 11.92 -1.67
C ASP A 43 1.72 10.45 -1.33
N PRO A 44 2.07 9.47 -2.18
CA PRO A 44 1.82 8.06 -1.91
C PRO A 44 2.64 7.50 -0.74
N GLU A 45 3.79 8.08 -0.40
CA GLU A 45 4.59 7.63 0.74
C GLU A 45 3.84 7.95 2.03
N LEU A 46 3.42 9.21 2.19
CA LEU A 46 2.60 9.65 3.31
C LEU A 46 1.26 8.91 3.37
N GLY A 47 0.59 8.75 2.23
CA GLY A 47 -0.66 7.99 2.13
C GLY A 47 -0.49 6.54 2.58
N SER A 48 0.61 5.88 2.20
CA SER A 48 0.90 4.51 2.63
C SER A 48 1.15 4.40 4.13
N ALA A 49 1.84 5.37 4.73
CA ALA A 49 2.14 5.39 6.16
C ALA A 49 0.86 5.45 7.02
N PHE A 50 -0.13 6.25 6.62
CA PHE A 50 -1.40 6.33 7.34
C PHE A 50 -2.29 5.10 7.09
N ASN A 51 -2.37 4.60 5.86
CA ASN A 51 -3.14 3.38 5.57
C ASN A 51 -2.55 2.15 6.27
N LEU A 52 -1.24 2.14 6.54
CA LEU A 52 -0.60 1.07 7.29
C LEU A 52 -1.13 0.95 8.73
N GLU A 53 -1.55 2.05 9.36
CA GLU A 53 -2.14 2.00 10.70
C GLU A 53 -3.50 1.30 10.70
N VAL A 54 -4.27 1.39 9.61
CA VAL A 54 -5.52 0.62 9.44
C VAL A 54 -5.22 -0.88 9.37
N ILE A 55 -4.18 -1.26 8.62
CA ILE A 55 -3.72 -2.66 8.52
C ILE A 55 -3.29 -3.18 9.90
N LYS A 56 -2.45 -2.42 10.61
CA LYS A 56 -1.99 -2.78 11.97
C LYS A 56 -3.16 -2.95 12.93
N ALA A 57 -4.15 -2.06 12.88
CA ALA A 57 -5.35 -2.18 13.70
C ALA A 57 -6.13 -3.47 13.43
N LYS A 58 -6.30 -3.86 12.15
CA LYS A 58 -6.95 -5.13 11.78
C LYS A 58 -6.14 -6.35 12.24
N LEU A 59 -4.82 -6.34 12.07
CA LEU A 59 -3.94 -7.41 12.58
C LEU A 59 -4.04 -7.55 14.10
N ASN A 60 -4.05 -6.43 14.83
CA ASN A 60 -4.23 -6.43 16.28
C ASN A 60 -5.60 -7.00 16.68
N ALA A 61 -6.67 -6.68 15.94
CA ALA A 61 -7.99 -7.24 16.20
C ALA A 61 -8.05 -8.76 15.96
N ILE A 62 -7.46 -9.26 14.87
CA ILE A 62 -7.34 -10.70 14.58
C ILE A 62 -6.64 -11.40 15.76
N ASN A 63 -5.50 -10.86 16.19
CA ASN A 63 -4.71 -11.41 17.29
C ASN A 63 -5.49 -11.38 18.62
N ALA A 64 -6.14 -10.26 18.94
CA ALA A 64 -6.88 -10.09 20.19
C ALA A 64 -8.11 -11.00 20.28
N LEU A 65 -8.74 -11.31 19.14
CA LEU A 65 -9.90 -12.21 19.06
C LEU A 65 -9.50 -13.69 18.92
N GLY A 66 -8.20 -13.99 18.79
CA GLY A 66 -7.72 -15.37 18.59
C GLY A 66 -8.18 -15.98 17.26
N LEU A 67 -8.41 -15.15 16.24
CA LEU A 67 -8.85 -15.61 14.92
C LEU A 67 -7.67 -16.17 14.14
N ASN A 68 -7.87 -17.31 13.48
CA ASN A 68 -6.88 -17.89 12.56
C ASN A 68 -7.11 -17.38 11.13
N GLU A 69 -6.96 -16.06 10.96
CA GLU A 69 -7.23 -15.36 9.70
C GLU A 69 -6.02 -14.53 9.26
N SER A 70 -5.90 -14.28 7.95
CA SER A 70 -4.93 -13.36 7.36
C SER A 70 -5.63 -12.30 6.53
N ILE A 71 -5.01 -11.13 6.38
CA ILE A 71 -5.49 -10.10 5.47
C ILE A 71 -5.07 -10.48 4.04
N GLU A 72 -6.04 -10.72 3.17
CA GLU A 72 -5.80 -10.95 1.73
C GLU A 72 -5.77 -9.62 0.97
N ASP A 73 -6.81 -8.80 1.16
CA ASP A 73 -6.91 -7.45 0.61
C ASP A 73 -7.69 -6.52 1.56
N ILE A 74 -7.51 -5.21 1.35
CA ILE A 74 -8.33 -4.17 1.97
C ILE A 74 -8.72 -3.18 0.89
N LEU A 75 -10.02 -3.04 0.67
CA LEU A 75 -10.61 -1.99 -0.16
C LEU A 75 -11.26 -0.93 0.74
N ILE A 76 -10.89 0.34 0.55
CA ILE A 76 -11.47 1.49 1.26
C ILE A 76 -12.14 2.40 0.24
N ASN A 77 -13.38 2.81 0.52
CA ASN A 77 -14.12 3.83 -0.22
C ASN A 77 -14.52 5.00 0.70
N LEU A 78 -14.89 6.13 0.09
CA LEU A 78 -15.38 7.34 0.76
C LEU A 78 -16.80 7.67 0.28
#